data_AF-A0A321LFE8-F1
#
_entry.id   AF-A0A321LFE8-F1
#
_cell.length_a   1.000
_cell.length_b   1.000
_cell.length_c   1.000
_cell.angle_alpha   90.00
_cell.angle_beta   90.00
_cell.angle_gamma   90.00
#
_symmetry.space_group_name_H-M   'P 1'
#
loop_
_entity.id
_entity.type
_entity.pdbx_description
1 polymer ?
#
loop_
_entity_poly.entity_id
_entity_poly.type
_entity_poly.pdbx_seq_one_letter_code
_entity_poly.pdbx_strand_id
1 'polypeptide(L)'
;MGEFVHDLQDQKTGEILQVVGCDIRPFPEFDEDLRMNKPIIHIENSSIANLNLGSQIGAINASLQQISKGGESQSEFVHALQEFTEGVVSATLADAQKTEVVEALSTIAEQGAKKPEERSTGTLKALVAWIPGAIATAHHLTGLWDKFGPIITAHLGI
;
A
#
# COMPACT_ATOMS: atom_id res chain seq x y z
N MET A 1 1.98 36.78 43.26
CA MET A 1 1.47 36.18 42.01
C MET A 1 2.65 36.15 41.06
N GLY A 2 3.25 34.98 40.84
CA GLY A 2 4.40 34.84 39.95
C GLY A 2 3.93 34.39 38.57
N GLU A 3 4.35 35.08 37.52
CA GLU A 3 4.16 34.65 36.14
C GLU A 3 5.13 33.50 35.84
N PHE A 4 4.61 32.35 35.43
CA PHE A 4 5.42 31.20 35.04
C PHE A 4 5.75 31.29 33.55
N VAL A 5 6.96 31.74 33.24
CA VAL A 5 7.51 31.77 31.87
C VAL A 5 8.08 30.39 31.55
N HIS A 6 7.68 29.79 30.43
CA HIS A 6 8.26 28.54 29.94
C HIS A 6 9.11 28.83 28.70
N ASP A 7 10.36 28.37 28.73
CA ASP A 7 11.26 28.39 27.59
C ASP A 7 11.08 27.09 26.80
N LEU A 8 10.61 27.17 25.56
CA LEU A 8 10.51 26.03 24.65
C LEU A 8 11.57 26.16 23.57
N GLN A 9 12.42 25.15 23.43
CA GLN A 9 13.46 25.10 22.40
C GLN A 9 12.91 24.40 21.15
N ASP A 10 12.86 25.13 20.04
CA ASP A 10 12.46 24.57 18.74
C ASP A 10 13.58 23.67 18.19
N GLN A 11 13.29 22.38 18.00
CA GLN A 11 14.31 21.40 17.59
C GLN A 11 14.72 21.49 16.11
N LYS A 12 14.03 22.28 15.29
CA LYS A 12 14.39 22.48 13.88
C LYS A 12 15.25 23.72 13.67
N THR A 13 15.04 24.78 14.45
CA THR A 13 15.76 26.05 14.28
C THR A 13 16.72 26.37 15.41
N GLY A 14 16.62 25.70 16.57
CA GLY A 14 17.48 25.90 17.73
C GLY A 14 17.18 27.17 18.54
N GLU A 15 16.16 27.94 18.16
CA GLU A 15 15.74 29.14 18.89
C GLU A 15 14.93 28.77 20.14
N ILE A 16 15.15 29.55 21.21
CA ILE A 16 14.42 29.43 22.47
C ILE A 16 13.28 30.45 22.45
N LEU A 17 12.04 29.96 22.42
CA LEU A 17 10.85 30.80 22.46
C LEU A 17 10.31 30.88 23.90
N GLN A 18 10.19 32.11 24.39
CA GLN A 18 9.51 32.39 25.66
C GLN A 18 8.01 32.51 25.46
N VAL A 19 7.25 31.64 26.14
CA VAL A 19 5.78 31.70 26.14
C VAL A 19 5.27 32.04 27.54
N VAL A 20 4.46 33.10 27.61
CA VAL A 20 3.78 33.59 28.82
C VAL A 20 2.30 33.20 28.76
N GLY A 21 1.75 32.86 29.92
CA GLY A 21 0.47 32.16 30.08
C GLY A 21 -0.75 32.73 29.35
N CYS A 22 -1.62 31.79 28.97
CA CYS A 22 -2.98 31.96 28.43
C CYS A 22 -3.13 32.50 26.99
N ASP A 23 -2.11 32.40 26.16
CA ASP A 23 -2.33 32.42 24.69
C ASP A 23 -2.52 30.97 24.21
N ILE A 24 -3.71 30.42 24.51
CA ILE A 24 -4.18 29.17 23.89
C ILE A 24 -4.46 29.51 22.43
N ARG A 25 -3.39 29.62 21.64
CA ARG A 25 -3.50 29.51 20.19
C ARG A 25 -4.19 28.16 19.93
N PRO A 26 -5.27 28.10 19.14
CA PRO A 26 -5.80 26.81 18.71
C PRO A 26 -4.62 26.05 18.14
N PHE A 27 -4.38 24.85 18.68
CA PHE A 27 -3.46 23.91 18.06
C PHE A 27 -3.72 23.92 16.55
N PRO A 28 -2.70 24.04 15.68
CA PRO A 28 -2.92 23.82 14.27
C PRO A 28 -3.66 22.49 14.15
N GLU A 29 -4.79 22.49 13.43
CA GLU A 29 -5.59 21.29 13.19
C GLU A 29 -4.62 20.15 12.90
N PHE A 30 -4.68 19.10 13.72
CA PHE A 30 -3.84 17.92 13.59
C PHE A 30 -3.69 17.60 12.11
N ASP A 31 -2.45 17.69 11.63
CA ASP A 31 -2.07 17.45 10.24
C ASP A 31 -2.88 16.29 9.67
N GLU A 32 -3.80 16.59 8.75
CA GLU A 32 -4.54 15.59 7.98
C GLU A 32 -3.58 14.65 7.24
N ASP A 33 -2.31 15.05 7.10
CA ASP A 33 -1.21 14.27 6.56
C ASP A 33 -0.86 13.01 7.37
N LEU A 34 -1.19 12.93 8.67
CA LEU A 34 -0.97 11.72 9.47
C LEU A 34 -2.09 10.68 9.35
N ARG A 35 -3.18 10.99 8.62
CA ARG A 35 -4.31 10.07 8.40
C ARG A 35 -4.32 9.42 7.01
N MET A 36 -3.45 9.85 6.11
CA MET A 36 -3.29 9.16 4.82
C MET A 36 -2.24 8.07 4.95
N ASN A 37 -2.67 6.87 5.36
CA ASN A 37 -1.96 5.65 5.00
C ASN A 37 -2.14 5.44 3.49
N LYS A 38 -1.47 6.29 2.70
CA LYS A 38 -1.50 6.23 1.24
C LYS A 38 -0.70 4.97 0.88
N PRO A 39 -1.32 3.97 0.21
CA PRO A 39 -0.58 2.79 -0.18
C PRO A 39 0.50 3.21 -1.17
N ILE A 40 1.75 3.11 -0.72
CA ILE A 40 2.94 3.38 -1.49
C ILE A 40 3.80 2.13 -1.39
N ILE A 41 3.85 1.37 -2.48
CA ILE A 41 4.81 0.29 -2.64
C ILE A 41 6.20 0.92 -2.76
N HIS A 42 7.03 0.73 -1.73
CA HIS A 42 8.41 1.19 -1.72
C HIS A 42 9.33 0.10 -2.26
N ILE A 43 10.04 0.42 -3.34
CA ILE A 43 10.96 -0.51 -4.00
C ILE A 43 12.38 0.01 -3.78
N GLU A 44 13.02 -0.46 -2.71
CA GLU A 44 14.42 -0.14 -2.45
C GLU A 44 15.34 -1.25 -2.99
N ASN A 45 16.32 -0.85 -3.79
CA ASN A 45 17.47 -1.67 -4.20
C ASN A 45 17.18 -3.00 -4.92
N SER A 46 16.04 -3.11 -5.60
CA SER A 46 15.73 -4.27 -6.44
C SER A 46 16.19 -4.03 -7.87
N SER A 47 16.58 -5.10 -8.58
CA SER A 47 16.95 -5.12 -10.01
C SER A 47 15.81 -4.74 -10.98
N ILE A 48 14.91 -3.87 -10.52
CA ILE A 48 13.74 -3.33 -11.20
C ILE A 48 14.12 -2.22 -12.15
N ALA A 49 15.28 -1.58 -12.00
CA ALA A 49 15.76 -0.64 -13.01
C ALA A 49 15.90 -1.28 -14.41
N ASN A 50 16.08 -2.61 -14.50
CA ASN A 50 16.14 -3.35 -15.76
C ASN A 50 14.80 -3.99 -16.17
N LEU A 51 13.82 -4.05 -15.27
CA LEU A 51 12.49 -4.62 -15.53
C LEU A 51 11.50 -3.48 -15.59
N ASN A 52 10.83 -3.29 -16.73
CA ASN A 52 9.88 -2.18 -16.94
C ASN A 52 8.58 -2.31 -16.10
N LEU A 53 8.68 -2.60 -14.80
CA LEU A 53 7.58 -2.78 -13.86
C LEU A 53 7.03 -1.46 -13.32
N GLY A 54 7.72 -0.34 -13.56
CA GLY A 54 7.34 0.97 -13.04
C GLY A 54 5.91 1.37 -13.42
N SER A 55 5.46 1.03 -14.64
CA SER A 55 4.09 1.28 -15.10
C SER A 55 3.06 0.47 -14.31
N GLN A 56 3.31 -0.82 -14.10
CA GLN A 56 2.42 -1.75 -13.42
C GLN A 56 2.34 -1.40 -11.92
N ILE A 57 3.47 -1.12 -11.28
CA ILE A 57 3.51 -0.67 -9.88
C ILE A 57 2.80 0.67 -9.72
N GLY A 58 2.96 1.59 -10.67
CA GLY A 58 2.22 2.85 -10.72
C GLY A 58 0.71 2.63 -10.80
N ALA A 59 0.26 1.71 -11.67
CA ALA A 59 -1.15 1.35 -11.82
C ALA A 59 -1.73 0.67 -10.56
N ILE A 60 -0.95 -0.22 -9.91
CA ILE A 60 -1.32 -0.81 -8.63
C ILE A 60 -1.50 0.29 -7.59
N ASN A 61 -0.51 1.16 -7.38
CA ASN A 61 -0.59 2.24 -6.40
C ASN A 61 -1.80 3.17 -6.66
N ALA A 62 -2.07 3.53 -7.91
CA ALA A 62 -3.23 4.35 -8.26
C ALA A 62 -4.55 3.66 -7.90
N SER A 63 -4.68 2.37 -8.23
CA SER A 63 -5.86 1.57 -7.91
C SER A 63 -6.04 1.40 -6.40
N LEU A 64 -4.96 1.13 -5.68
CA LEU A 64 -4.97 1.01 -4.22
C LEU A 64 -5.39 2.31 -3.53
N GLN A 65 -4.92 3.47 -4.02
CA GLN A 65 -5.35 4.78 -3.51
C GLN A 65 -6.83 5.08 -3.76
N GLN A 66 -7.40 4.53 -4.84
CA GLN A 66 -8.84 4.63 -5.09
C GLN A 66 -9.63 3.77 -4.09
N ILE A 67 -9.13 2.58 -3.76
CA ILE A 67 -9.79 1.63 -2.86
C ILE A 67 -9.63 2.05 -1.39
N SER A 68 -8.48 2.61 -1.00
CA SER A 68 -8.13 2.97 0.37
C SER A 68 -8.98 4.10 0.97
N LYS A 69 -9.78 4.79 0.16
CA LYS A 69 -10.81 5.76 0.61
C LYS A 69 -12.04 5.08 1.22
N GLY A 70 -12.01 3.74 1.31
CA GLY A 70 -13.08 2.88 1.74
C GLY A 70 -13.08 2.52 3.24
N GLY A 71 -13.87 1.49 3.59
CA GLY A 71 -13.97 0.92 4.94
C GLY A 71 -12.89 -0.11 5.28
N GLU A 72 -12.99 -0.73 6.45
CA GLU A 72 -11.99 -1.67 7.00
C GLU A 72 -11.63 -2.81 6.03
N SER A 73 -12.62 -3.47 5.44
CA SER A 73 -12.40 -4.57 4.47
C SER A 73 -11.71 -4.11 3.17
N GLN A 74 -11.80 -2.82 2.82
CA GLN A 74 -11.04 -2.24 1.71
C GLN A 74 -9.59 -1.97 2.11
N SER A 75 -9.35 -1.57 3.35
CA SER A 75 -8.01 -1.42 3.92
C SER A 75 -7.26 -2.76 3.97
N GLU A 76 -7.93 -3.83 4.40
CA GLU A 76 -7.33 -5.18 4.44
C GLU A 76 -6.95 -5.67 3.04
N PHE A 77 -7.80 -5.43 2.03
CA PHE A 77 -7.46 -5.73 0.64
C PHE A 77 -6.26 -4.93 0.14
N VAL A 78 -6.24 -3.63 0.41
CA VAL A 78 -5.13 -2.74 0.03
C VAL A 78 -3.82 -3.22 0.64
N HIS A 79 -3.85 -3.53 1.94
CA HIS A 79 -2.69 -4.05 2.66
C HIS A 79 -2.22 -5.39 2.09
N ALA A 80 -3.14 -6.32 1.84
CA ALA A 80 -2.83 -7.64 1.31
C ALA A 80 -2.16 -7.55 -0.07
N LEU A 81 -2.70 -6.70 -0.96
CA LEU A 81 -2.16 -6.55 -2.30
C LEU A 81 -0.83 -5.79 -2.30
N GLN A 82 -0.66 -4.80 -1.42
CA GLN A 82 0.60 -4.08 -1.24
C GLN A 82 1.71 -5.03 -0.77
N GLU A 83 1.51 -5.73 0.36
CA GLU A 83 2.52 -6.67 0.90
C GLU A 83 2.86 -7.76 -0.11
N PHE A 84 1.85 -8.31 -0.80
CA PHE A 84 2.10 -9.36 -1.79
C PHE A 84 2.90 -8.82 -2.99
N THR A 85 2.61 -7.60 -3.47
CA THR A 85 3.36 -6.98 -4.57
C THR A 85 4.81 -6.69 -4.16
N GLU A 86 5.04 -6.15 -2.97
CA GLU A 86 6.37 -5.93 -2.41
C GLU A 86 7.16 -7.24 -2.24
N GLY A 87 6.48 -8.29 -1.78
CA GLY A 87 7.02 -9.64 -1.70
C GLY A 87 7.47 -10.16 -3.07
N VAL A 88 6.63 -10.05 -4.10
CA VAL A 88 6.94 -10.51 -5.48
C VAL A 88 8.13 -9.73 -6.06
N VAL A 89 8.14 -8.42 -5.86
CA VAL A 89 9.23 -7.53 -6.29
C VAL A 89 10.56 -7.95 -5.65
N SER A 90 10.54 -8.26 -4.36
CA SER A 90 11.73 -8.63 -3.57
C SER A 90 12.15 -10.09 -3.74
N ALA A 91 11.26 -10.94 -4.27
CA ALA A 91 11.52 -12.36 -4.42
C ALA A 91 12.58 -12.66 -5.50
N THR A 92 13.30 -13.74 -5.27
CA THR A 92 14.19 -14.37 -6.26
C THR A 92 13.35 -15.21 -7.23
N LEU A 93 12.68 -14.53 -8.16
CA LEU A 93 11.98 -15.12 -9.30
C LEU A 93 12.75 -14.81 -10.59
N ALA A 94 12.52 -15.61 -11.63
CA ALA A 94 12.94 -15.22 -12.97
C ALA A 94 12.22 -13.93 -13.39
N ASP A 95 12.92 -13.05 -14.10
CA ASP A 95 12.42 -11.74 -14.53
C ASP A 95 11.09 -11.80 -15.28
N ALA A 96 10.94 -12.80 -16.16
CA ALA A 96 9.68 -13.06 -16.88
C ALA A 96 8.54 -13.39 -15.91
N GLN A 97 8.77 -14.29 -14.95
CA GLN A 97 7.76 -14.67 -13.96
C GLN A 97 7.39 -13.48 -13.05
N LYS A 98 8.38 -12.70 -12.62
CA LYS A 98 8.14 -11.50 -11.81
C LYS A 98 7.27 -10.49 -12.57
N THR A 99 7.54 -10.29 -13.86
CA THR A 99 6.75 -9.40 -14.73
C THR A 99 5.31 -9.89 -14.85
N GLU A 100 5.10 -11.16 -15.19
CA GLU A 100 3.76 -11.73 -15.35
C GLU A 100 2.95 -11.66 -14.04
N VAL A 101 3.57 -11.95 -12.88
CA VAL A 101 2.89 -11.87 -11.58
C VAL A 101 2.52 -10.43 -11.25
N VAL A 102 3.43 -9.46 -11.45
CA VAL A 102 3.13 -8.04 -11.18
C VAL A 102 2.05 -7.51 -12.13
N GLU A 103 2.00 -7.94 -13.39
CA GLU A 103 0.93 -7.61 -14.33
C GLU A 103 -0.42 -8.19 -13.90
N ALA A 104 -0.44 -9.43 -13.42
CA ALA A 104 -1.64 -10.05 -12.86
C ALA A 104 -2.13 -9.26 -11.64
N LEU A 105 -1.22 -8.84 -10.75
CA LEU A 105 -1.55 -8.02 -9.58
C LEU A 105 -2.05 -6.62 -9.95
N SER A 106 -1.48 -6.00 -10.98
CA SER A 106 -2.00 -4.75 -11.55
C SER A 106 -3.43 -4.91 -12.03
N THR A 107 -3.70 -5.98 -12.78
CA THR A 107 -5.06 -6.28 -13.24
C THR A 107 -6.01 -6.52 -12.06
N ILE A 108 -5.59 -7.25 -11.03
CA ILE A 108 -6.40 -7.48 -9.82
C ILE A 108 -6.69 -6.16 -9.10
N ALA A 109 -5.69 -5.27 -8.97
CA ALA A 109 -5.86 -3.97 -8.34
C ALA A 109 -6.90 -3.11 -9.09
N GLU A 110 -6.78 -3.04 -10.41
CA GLU A 110 -7.70 -2.29 -11.27
C GLU A 110 -9.13 -2.81 -11.19
N GLN A 111 -9.30 -4.13 -11.11
CA GLN A 111 -10.62 -4.74 -10.95
C GLN A 111 -11.17 -4.55 -9.53
N GLY A 112 -10.31 -4.56 -8.50
CA GLY A 112 -10.69 -4.25 -7.13
C GLY A 112 -11.23 -2.83 -6.99
N ALA A 113 -10.67 -1.87 -7.74
CA ALA A 113 -11.09 -0.48 -7.75
C ALA A 113 -12.43 -0.23 -8.47
N LYS A 114 -12.91 -1.18 -9.28
CA LYS A 114 -14.21 -1.13 -9.97
C LYS A 114 -15.34 -1.59 -9.06
N LYS A 115 -16.56 -1.15 -9.38
CA LYS A 115 -17.77 -1.67 -8.73
C LYS A 115 -17.96 -3.16 -9.06
N PRO A 116 -18.57 -3.96 -8.17
CA PRO A 116 -18.75 -5.40 -8.37
C PRO A 116 -19.34 -5.78 -9.74
N GLU A 117 -20.29 -5.01 -10.24
CA GLU A 117 -20.97 -5.20 -11.53
C GLU A 117 -20.10 -4.87 -12.77
N GLU A 118 -19.03 -4.11 -12.60
CA GLU A 118 -18.09 -3.72 -13.67
C GLU A 118 -16.85 -4.62 -13.72
N ARG A 119 -16.74 -5.56 -12.79
CA ARG A 119 -15.60 -6.47 -12.69
C ARG A 119 -15.70 -7.58 -13.73
N SER A 120 -14.56 -7.90 -14.35
CA SER A 120 -14.43 -9.09 -15.19
C SER A 120 -14.20 -10.33 -14.30
N THR A 121 -15.30 -10.91 -13.78
CA THR A 121 -15.24 -12.07 -12.87
C THR A 121 -14.47 -13.26 -13.47
N GLY A 122 -14.61 -13.51 -14.78
CA GLY A 122 -13.88 -14.58 -15.46
C GLY A 122 -12.37 -14.36 -15.44
N THR A 123 -11.92 -13.13 -15.73
CA THR A 123 -10.51 -12.75 -15.67
C THR A 123 -9.98 -12.87 -14.24
N LEU A 124 -10.72 -12.37 -13.25
CA LEU A 124 -10.31 -12.43 -11.85
C LEU A 124 -10.12 -13.87 -11.35
N LYS A 125 -11.08 -14.76 -11.63
CA LYS A 125 -10.98 -16.18 -11.27
C LYS A 125 -9.78 -16.86 -11.92
N ALA A 126 -9.52 -16.57 -13.20
CA ALA A 126 -8.37 -17.12 -13.91
C ALA A 126 -7.04 -16.66 -13.29
N LEU A 127 -6.89 -15.35 -13.00
CA LEU A 127 -5.68 -14.80 -12.41
C LEU A 127 -5.43 -15.33 -11.00
N VAL A 128 -6.45 -15.31 -10.14
CA VAL A 128 -6.33 -15.82 -8.75
C VAL A 128 -5.99 -17.31 -8.73
N ALA A 129 -6.56 -18.12 -9.63
CA ALA A 129 -6.24 -19.55 -9.72
C ALA A 129 -4.82 -19.80 -10.28
N TRP A 130 -4.31 -18.92 -11.13
CA TRP A 130 -2.99 -19.05 -11.75
C TRP A 130 -1.83 -18.65 -10.83
N ILE A 131 -2.01 -17.62 -10.00
CA ILE A 131 -0.95 -17.04 -9.15
C ILE A 131 -0.21 -18.10 -8.29
N PRO A 132 -0.87 -19.04 -7.59
CA PRO A 132 -0.17 -20.09 -6.82
C PRO A 132 0.83 -20.89 -7.65
N GLY A 133 0.48 -21.21 -8.90
CA GLY A 133 1.35 -21.94 -9.82
C GLY A 133 2.53 -21.09 -10.29
N ALA A 134 2.29 -19.80 -10.54
CA ALA A 134 3.32 -18.86 -10.99
C ALA A 134 4.41 -18.61 -9.93
N ILE A 135 4.03 -18.65 -8.65
CA ILE A 135 4.94 -18.38 -7.51
C ILE A 135 5.44 -19.65 -6.81
N ALA A 136 5.06 -20.85 -7.27
CA ALA A 136 5.29 -22.11 -6.56
C ALA A 136 6.76 -22.40 -6.22
N THR A 137 7.69 -21.86 -7.00
CA THR A 137 9.13 -22.00 -6.79
C THR A 137 9.67 -21.08 -5.68
N ALA A 138 8.89 -20.10 -5.22
CA ALA A 138 9.24 -19.14 -4.19
C ALA A 138 8.41 -19.39 -2.92
N HIS A 139 8.91 -20.23 -2.02
CA HIS A 139 8.23 -20.65 -0.79
C HIS A 139 7.76 -19.49 0.11
N HIS A 140 8.48 -18.36 0.12
CA HIS A 140 8.03 -17.17 0.85
C HIS A 140 6.73 -16.60 0.25
N LEU A 141 6.63 -16.54 -1.08
CA LEU A 141 5.46 -16.02 -1.78
C LEU A 141 4.26 -16.94 -1.64
N THR A 142 4.46 -18.27 -1.64
CA THR A 142 3.37 -19.20 -1.37
C THR A 142 2.77 -18.96 0.03
N GLY A 143 3.62 -18.74 1.04
CA GLY A 143 3.15 -18.39 2.38
C GLY A 143 2.42 -17.04 2.46
N LEU A 144 2.88 -16.03 1.71
CA LEU A 144 2.15 -14.76 1.60
C LEU A 144 0.79 -14.95 0.89
N TRP A 145 0.74 -15.80 -0.14
CA TRP A 145 -0.51 -16.08 -0.85
C TRP A 145 -1.50 -16.87 0.01
N ASP A 146 -1.06 -17.82 0.84
CA ASP A 146 -1.93 -18.51 1.78
C ASP A 146 -2.58 -17.53 2.78
N LYS A 147 -1.84 -16.48 3.18
CA LYS A 147 -2.33 -15.41 4.06
C LYS A 147 -3.29 -14.44 3.33
N PHE A 148 -2.91 -13.99 2.14
CA PHE A 148 -3.56 -12.86 1.46
C PHE A 148 -4.53 -13.24 0.36
N GLY A 149 -4.36 -14.41 -0.26
CA GLY A 149 -5.25 -14.95 -1.29
C GLY A 149 -6.72 -14.94 -0.85
N PRO A 150 -7.07 -15.44 0.35
CA PRO A 150 -8.44 -15.40 0.86
C PRO A 150 -9.02 -13.98 0.99
N ILE A 151 -8.20 -13.00 1.42
CA ILE A 151 -8.59 -11.59 1.57
C ILE A 151 -8.86 -10.98 0.19
N ILE A 152 -7.97 -11.25 -0.76
CA ILE A 152 -8.10 -10.81 -2.16
C ILE A 152 -9.39 -11.39 -2.77
N THR A 153 -9.65 -12.68 -2.63
CA THR A 153 -10.87 -13.32 -3.15
C THR A 153 -12.14 -12.79 -2.50
N ALA A 154 -12.12 -12.57 -1.18
CA ALA A 154 -13.27 -12.05 -0.45
C ALA A 154 -13.65 -10.64 -0.92
N HIS A 155 -12.65 -9.76 -1.10
CA HIS A 155 -12.89 -8.40 -1.62
C HIS A 155 -13.44 -8.41 -3.06
N LEU A 156 -12.96 -9.35 -3.88
CA LEU A 156 -13.38 -9.50 -5.26
C LEU A 156 -14.74 -10.19 -5.42
N GLY A 157 -15.21 -10.92 -4.40
CA GLY A 157 -16.47 -11.66 -4.41
C GLY A 157 -16.42 -12.93 -5.27
N ILE A 158 -15.27 -13.61 -5.31
CA ILE A 158 -15.04 -14.80 -6.16
C ILE A 158 -14.68 -16.06 -5.39
#